data_AF-A0A536PXS2-F1
#
_entry.id   AF-A0A536PXS2-F1
#
_cell.length_a   1.000
_cell.length_b   1.000
_cell.length_c   1.000
_cell.angle_alpha   90.00
_cell.angle_beta   90.00
_cell.angle_gamma   90.00
#
_symmetry.space_group_name_H-M   'P 1'
#
loop_
_entity.id
_entity.type
_entity.pdbx_description
1 polymer ?
#
loop_
_entity_poly.entity_id
_entity_poly.type
_entity_poly.pdbx_seq_one_letter_code
_entity_poly.pdbx_strand_id
1 'polypeptide(L)'
;MKARTLLASLAILTFSTGVAFADTKFQAKPGEFDPAKTFLVQAQWLKGIGCPTGAKVATFPSTTPTGTFTDPACPTGDASDEKNEGLLLVKTGPTDNNASAFAEIKGVKGITLTELGYDLRKPANTSDPRGSHCGAGAPRFNITTTAGFFFLGCNSPAPTTQTDGNGWLRLRWGGAPGTLQAFKDGTTLTVVTGEVKSLSIVFDEGQDALGAPDNFGLAVLDNIDVNGTLVGSHEAEKDNRDDNDNDDHHGHDKHKDKGHDNVKEDQDDQGH
;
A
#
# COMPACT_ATOMS: atom_id res chain seq x y z
N MET A 1 -36.15 -0.30 65.76
CA MET A 1 -35.01 -1.13 65.29
C MET A 1 -35.59 -2.47 64.82
N LYS A 2 -35.55 -2.94 63.58
CA LYS A 2 -34.68 -2.73 62.42
C LYS A 2 -35.54 -2.91 61.15
N ALA A 3 -35.54 -1.96 60.23
CA ALA A 3 -36.06 -2.16 58.88
C ALA A 3 -34.91 -2.71 58.01
N ARG A 4 -35.13 -3.86 57.37
CA ARG A 4 -34.16 -4.46 56.45
C ARG A 4 -34.47 -3.97 55.04
N THR A 5 -33.62 -3.10 54.52
CA THR A 5 -33.66 -2.62 53.15
C THR A 5 -33.05 -3.68 52.23
N LEU A 6 -33.84 -4.23 51.30
CA LEU A 6 -33.36 -5.07 50.20
C LEU A 6 -33.01 -4.14 49.02
N LEU A 7 -31.73 -4.03 48.70
CA LEU A 7 -31.23 -3.41 47.48
C LEU A 7 -31.29 -4.46 46.36
N ALA A 8 -32.15 -4.24 45.36
CA ALA A 8 -32.14 -4.99 44.12
C ALA A 8 -31.19 -4.30 43.13
N SER A 9 -30.02 -4.88 42.92
CA SER A 9 -29.05 -4.43 41.92
C SER A 9 -29.53 -4.84 40.52
N LEU A 10 -29.98 -3.87 39.73
CA LEU A 10 -30.33 -4.07 38.32
C LEU A 10 -29.04 -3.97 37.48
N ALA A 11 -28.45 -5.11 37.14
CA ALA A 11 -27.34 -5.17 36.20
C ALA A 11 -27.87 -4.97 34.77
N ILE A 12 -27.60 -3.80 34.20
CA ILE A 12 -27.88 -3.50 32.79
C ILE A 12 -26.79 -4.18 31.96
N LEU A 13 -27.10 -5.35 31.37
CA LEU A 13 -26.27 -5.94 30.32
C LEU A 13 -26.43 -5.11 29.06
N THR A 14 -25.42 -4.28 28.76
CA THR A 14 -25.25 -3.69 27.43
C THR A 14 -24.80 -4.79 26.48
N PHE A 15 -25.73 -5.33 25.70
CA PHE A 15 -25.37 -6.15 24.53
C PHE A 15 -24.80 -5.21 23.47
N SER A 16 -23.48 -5.07 23.44
CA SER A 16 -22.78 -4.57 22.26
C SER A 16 -22.99 -5.58 21.14
N THR A 17 -23.92 -5.30 20.24
CA THR A 17 -24.08 -6.04 18.99
C THR A 17 -22.85 -5.74 18.14
N GLY A 18 -21.80 -6.54 18.32
CA GLY A 18 -20.69 -6.58 17.38
C GLY A 18 -21.25 -7.04 16.04
N VAL A 19 -21.31 -6.12 15.08
CA VAL A 19 -21.57 -6.48 13.69
C VAL A 19 -20.37 -7.30 13.26
N ALA A 20 -20.54 -8.60 13.09
CA ALA A 20 -19.53 -9.45 12.50
C ALA A 20 -19.44 -9.07 11.02
N PHE A 21 -18.53 -8.16 10.68
CA PHE A 21 -18.12 -7.97 9.30
C PHE A 21 -17.40 -9.25 8.89
N ALA A 22 -17.91 -9.92 7.84
CA ALA A 22 -17.14 -10.96 7.18
C ALA A 22 -15.81 -10.33 6.76
N ASP A 23 -14.70 -10.90 7.23
CA ASP A 23 -13.34 -10.48 6.93
C ASP A 23 -13.10 -10.68 5.42
N THR A 24 -13.52 -9.69 4.63
CA THR A 24 -13.45 -9.76 3.19
C THR A 24 -12.04 -9.32 2.83
N LYS A 25 -11.09 -10.27 2.93
CA LYS A 25 -9.70 -10.02 2.55
C LYS A 25 -9.67 -9.59 1.08
N PHE A 26 -9.31 -8.34 0.85
CA PHE A 26 -9.13 -7.79 -0.49
C PHE A 26 -7.66 -7.86 -0.89
N GLN A 27 -7.36 -7.57 -2.16
CA GLN A 27 -5.99 -7.45 -2.65
C GLN A 27 -5.83 -6.13 -3.39
N ALA A 28 -4.65 -5.53 -3.30
CA ALA A 28 -4.28 -4.39 -4.14
C ALA A 28 -3.25 -4.84 -5.18
N LYS A 29 -3.71 -5.09 -6.40
CA LYS A 29 -2.87 -5.63 -7.48
C LYS A 29 -2.30 -4.50 -8.34
N PRO A 30 -0.98 -4.25 -8.33
CA PRO A 30 -0.38 -3.22 -9.16
C PRO A 30 -0.47 -3.53 -10.66
N GLY A 31 -0.46 -2.48 -11.48
CA GLY A 31 -0.42 -2.57 -12.93
C GLY A 31 -0.11 -1.22 -13.58
N GLU A 32 0.10 -1.26 -14.89
CA GLU A 32 0.47 -0.11 -15.71
C GLU A 32 -0.50 0.05 -16.87
N PHE A 33 -0.85 1.29 -17.18
CA PHE A 33 -1.52 1.67 -18.41
C PHE A 33 -0.57 2.56 -19.21
N ASP A 34 -0.09 2.08 -20.36
CA ASP A 34 0.80 2.84 -21.24
C ASP A 34 0.60 2.41 -22.71
N PRO A 35 -0.52 2.83 -23.35
CA PRO A 35 -0.84 2.44 -24.72
C PRO A 35 0.22 2.92 -25.75
N ALA A 36 0.93 4.00 -25.44
CA ALA A 36 1.97 4.54 -26.31
C ALA A 36 3.35 3.89 -26.08
N LYS A 37 3.48 3.01 -25.08
CA LYS A 37 4.72 2.33 -24.71
C LYS A 37 5.86 3.32 -24.46
N THR A 38 5.56 4.34 -23.65
CA THR A 38 6.55 5.34 -23.23
C THR A 38 7.56 4.80 -22.23
N PHE A 39 7.20 3.76 -21.48
CA PHE A 39 7.99 3.18 -20.38
C PHE A 39 8.26 4.19 -19.25
N LEU A 40 7.33 5.12 -19.04
CA LEU A 40 7.45 6.21 -18.05
C LEU A 40 6.57 6.00 -16.80
N VAL A 41 6.03 4.80 -16.62
CA VAL A 41 5.22 4.43 -15.45
C VAL A 41 5.69 3.10 -14.87
N GLN A 42 5.51 2.91 -13.56
CA GLN A 42 5.81 1.66 -12.86
C GLN A 42 4.88 1.50 -11.65
N ALA A 43 4.42 0.28 -11.40
CA ALA A 43 3.64 -0.07 -10.22
C ALA A 43 4.09 -1.42 -9.64
N GLN A 44 4.52 -1.44 -8.38
CA GLN A 44 4.94 -2.69 -7.75
C GLN A 44 4.90 -2.62 -6.22
N TRP A 45 4.55 -3.74 -5.57
CA TRP A 45 4.90 -3.96 -4.16
C TRP A 45 6.39 -4.28 -4.05
N LEU A 46 7.09 -3.56 -3.18
CA LEU A 46 8.52 -3.73 -2.95
C LEU A 46 8.79 -3.89 -1.45
N LYS A 47 9.68 -4.83 -1.11
CA LYS A 47 10.08 -5.11 0.27
C LYS A 47 10.87 -3.94 0.88
N GLY A 48 10.65 -3.69 2.16
CA GLY A 48 11.42 -2.71 2.95
C GLY A 48 11.09 -1.24 2.67
N ILE A 49 10.04 -0.93 1.91
CA ILE A 49 9.60 0.45 1.65
C ILE A 49 8.23 0.80 2.25
N GLY A 50 7.60 -0.15 2.94
CA GLY A 50 6.34 0.02 3.67
C GLY A 50 6.46 0.87 4.94
N CYS A 51 5.31 1.13 5.55
CA CYS A 51 5.21 1.84 6.81
C CYS A 51 5.51 0.91 7.98
N PRO A 52 6.55 1.20 8.78
CA PRO A 52 6.94 0.31 9.87
C PRO A 52 5.84 0.18 10.94
N THR A 53 5.33 -1.05 11.11
CA THR A 53 4.48 -1.44 12.24
C THR A 53 5.10 -2.62 12.97
N GLY A 54 5.83 -2.35 14.06
CA GLY A 54 6.54 -3.37 14.82
C GLY A 54 7.72 -3.99 14.05
N ALA A 55 8.24 -3.30 13.03
CA ALA A 55 9.31 -3.79 12.18
C ALA A 55 10.60 -4.01 12.97
N LYS A 56 11.31 -5.11 12.70
CA LYS A 56 12.58 -5.44 13.35
C LYS A 56 13.67 -4.43 12.98
N VAL A 57 14.42 -3.94 13.96
CA VAL A 57 15.57 -3.05 13.76
C VAL A 57 16.80 -3.59 14.47
N ALA A 58 17.98 -3.31 13.91
CA ALA A 58 19.28 -3.63 14.49
C ALA A 58 20.08 -2.33 14.65
N THR A 59 20.44 -1.98 15.89
CA THR A 59 21.29 -0.83 16.15
C THR A 59 22.73 -1.18 15.76
N PHE A 60 23.33 -0.39 14.85
CA PHE A 60 24.72 -0.59 14.43
C PHE A 60 25.66 -0.66 15.65
N PRO A 61 26.58 -1.64 15.72
CA PRO A 61 27.01 -2.55 14.66
C PRO A 61 26.31 -3.93 14.66
N SER A 62 25.17 -4.09 15.33
CA SER A 62 24.48 -5.40 15.42
C SER A 62 24.08 -5.92 14.03
N THR A 63 24.24 -7.23 13.82
CA THR A 63 23.75 -7.96 12.65
C THR A 63 22.47 -8.74 12.92
N THR A 64 21.96 -8.69 14.16
CA THR A 64 20.70 -9.30 14.57
C THR A 64 19.75 -8.23 15.13
N PRO A 65 18.42 -8.45 15.06
CA PRO A 65 17.44 -7.51 15.61
C PRO A 65 17.69 -7.23 17.10
N THR A 66 17.77 -5.96 17.47
CA THR A 66 17.94 -5.48 18.85
C THR A 66 16.68 -4.81 19.40
N GLY A 67 15.66 -4.65 18.57
CA GLY A 67 14.38 -4.06 18.95
C GLY A 67 13.40 -4.02 17.78
N THR A 68 12.33 -3.27 17.97
CA THR A 68 11.34 -2.99 16.94
C THR A 68 11.13 -1.49 16.77
N PHE A 69 10.62 -1.09 15.62
CA PHE A 69 10.25 0.27 15.30
C PHE A 69 8.83 0.30 14.73
N THR A 70 8.04 1.23 15.24
CA THR A 70 6.71 1.57 14.72
C THR A 70 6.70 3.05 14.42
N ASP A 71 6.38 3.43 13.18
CA ASP A 71 6.15 4.84 12.86
C ASP A 71 4.84 5.30 13.56
N PRO A 72 4.80 6.49 14.20
CA PRO A 72 3.59 6.97 14.88
C PRO A 72 2.34 7.04 13.99
N ALA A 73 2.50 7.24 12.67
CA ALA A 73 1.39 7.21 11.74
C ALA A 73 0.81 5.80 11.53
N CYS A 74 1.57 4.74 11.82
CA CYS A 74 1.22 3.35 11.50
C CYS A 74 1.14 2.48 12.76
N PRO A 75 0.24 2.83 13.71
CA PRO A 75 0.08 2.10 14.97
C PRO A 75 -0.48 0.68 14.78
N THR A 76 -1.10 0.43 13.63
CA THR A 76 -1.58 -0.87 13.18
C THR A 76 -1.18 -1.05 11.72
N GLY A 77 -1.12 -2.28 11.24
CA GLY A 77 -0.81 -2.58 9.84
C GLY A 77 -1.41 -3.93 9.45
N ASP A 78 -1.19 -4.31 8.20
CA ASP A 78 -1.50 -5.67 7.73
C ASP A 78 -0.60 -6.68 8.44
N ALA A 79 -1.18 -7.54 9.27
CA ALA A 79 -0.43 -8.53 10.04
C ALA A 79 0.23 -9.60 9.15
N SER A 80 -0.17 -9.71 7.87
CA SER A 80 0.46 -10.60 6.90
C SER A 80 1.68 -9.99 6.20
N ASP A 81 1.92 -8.69 6.34
CA ASP A 81 3.13 -8.06 5.81
C ASP A 81 4.34 -8.30 6.73
N GLU A 82 5.01 -9.43 6.50
CA GLU A 82 6.23 -9.77 7.25
C GLU A 82 7.50 -9.11 6.70
N LYS A 83 7.43 -8.46 5.53
CA LYS A 83 8.59 -7.92 4.81
C LYS A 83 8.59 -6.40 4.74
N ASN A 84 7.66 -5.73 5.42
CA ASN A 84 7.50 -4.28 5.41
C ASN A 84 7.41 -3.78 3.95
N GLU A 85 6.53 -4.41 3.17
CA GLU A 85 6.32 -4.08 1.78
C GLU A 85 5.60 -2.73 1.63
N GLY A 86 5.88 -2.03 0.55
CA GLY A 86 5.11 -0.84 0.18
C GLY A 86 4.82 -0.84 -1.30
N LEU A 87 3.66 -0.31 -1.66
CA LEU A 87 3.20 -0.14 -3.02
C LEU A 87 3.82 1.12 -3.61
N LEU A 88 4.76 0.93 -4.51
CA LEU A 88 5.34 1.99 -5.32
C LEU A 88 4.46 2.26 -6.56
N LEU A 89 4.07 3.51 -6.77
CA LEU A 89 3.41 4.00 -7.98
C LEU A 89 4.21 5.17 -8.55
N VAL A 90 4.64 5.07 -9.80
CA VAL A 90 5.56 6.04 -10.43
C VAL A 90 4.99 6.51 -11.77
N LYS A 91 5.14 7.81 -12.02
CA LYS A 91 5.08 8.41 -13.34
C LYS A 91 6.20 9.43 -13.48
N THR A 92 7.24 9.05 -14.21
CA THR A 92 8.46 9.88 -14.41
C THR A 92 8.33 10.83 -15.62
N GLY A 93 7.22 10.77 -16.35
CA GLY A 93 6.91 11.67 -17.47
C GLY A 93 6.07 12.89 -17.09
N PRO A 94 5.71 13.76 -18.07
CA PRO A 94 4.76 14.85 -17.86
C PRO A 94 3.36 14.32 -17.56
N THR A 95 2.55 15.13 -16.86
CA THR A 95 1.16 14.79 -16.48
C THR A 95 0.32 14.40 -17.70
N ASP A 96 0.44 15.15 -18.80
CA ASP A 96 -0.30 14.91 -20.04
C ASP A 96 0.11 13.65 -20.80
N ASN A 97 1.20 12.96 -20.42
CA ASN A 97 1.51 11.66 -21.00
C ASN A 97 0.36 10.70 -20.71
N ASN A 98 -0.20 10.08 -21.75
CA ASN A 98 -1.32 9.14 -21.60
C ASN A 98 -0.84 7.79 -21.07
N ALA A 99 -0.36 7.79 -19.83
CA ALA A 99 0.10 6.65 -19.09
C ALA A 99 -0.18 6.84 -17.58
N SER A 100 -0.43 5.75 -16.86
CA SER A 100 -0.62 5.75 -15.42
C SER A 100 -0.10 4.48 -14.76
N ALA A 101 0.40 4.63 -13.54
CA ALA A 101 0.56 3.53 -12.61
C ALA A 101 -0.75 3.36 -11.83
N PHE A 102 -1.14 2.13 -11.51
CA PHE A 102 -2.33 1.89 -10.72
C PHE A 102 -2.21 0.66 -9.83
N ALA A 103 -3.11 0.55 -8.86
CA ALA A 103 -3.38 -0.70 -8.15
C ALA A 103 -4.88 -0.98 -8.17
N GLU A 104 -5.27 -2.13 -8.70
CA GLU A 104 -6.66 -2.57 -8.70
C GLU A 104 -7.00 -3.25 -7.37
N ILE A 105 -8.06 -2.77 -6.72
CA ILE A 105 -8.53 -3.32 -5.45
C ILE A 105 -9.56 -4.42 -5.73
N LYS A 106 -9.15 -5.68 -5.55
CA LYS A 106 -9.93 -6.90 -5.83
C LYS A 106 -10.60 -7.42 -4.57
N GLY A 107 -11.73 -8.10 -4.71
CA GLY A 107 -12.42 -8.73 -3.56
C GLY A 107 -13.44 -7.82 -2.85
N VAL A 108 -13.58 -6.56 -3.29
CA VAL A 108 -14.49 -5.56 -2.70
C VAL A 108 -15.81 -5.39 -3.46
N LYS A 109 -16.05 -6.15 -4.54
CA LYS A 109 -17.26 -6.01 -5.35
C LYS A 109 -18.51 -6.37 -4.52
N GLY A 110 -19.54 -5.54 -4.60
CA GLY A 110 -20.82 -5.74 -3.90
C GLY A 110 -20.88 -5.11 -2.50
N ILE A 111 -19.76 -4.64 -1.93
CA ILE A 111 -19.78 -3.98 -0.62
C ILE A 111 -20.24 -2.53 -0.77
N THR A 112 -20.78 -1.97 0.31
CA THR A 112 -20.94 -0.51 0.47
C THR A 112 -19.70 0.04 1.14
N LEU A 113 -19.11 1.10 0.58
CA LEU A 113 -17.95 1.76 1.17
C LEU A 113 -18.37 2.74 2.26
N THR A 114 -17.70 2.65 3.40
CA THR A 114 -17.83 3.54 4.56
C THR A 114 -16.53 4.25 4.88
N GLU A 115 -15.39 3.65 4.52
CA GLU A 115 -14.06 4.21 4.69
C GLU A 115 -13.13 3.76 3.55
N LEU A 116 -12.23 4.65 3.16
CA LEU A 116 -11.07 4.34 2.33
C LEU A 116 -9.84 5.02 2.93
N GLY A 117 -8.67 4.48 2.65
CA GLY A 117 -7.43 5.11 3.07
C GLY A 117 -6.16 4.39 2.64
N TYR A 118 -5.05 4.96 3.04
CA TYR A 118 -3.71 4.37 2.94
C TYR A 118 -2.77 5.14 3.86
N ASP A 119 -1.64 4.53 4.15
CA ASP A 119 -0.49 5.20 4.73
C ASP A 119 0.42 5.67 3.59
N LEU A 120 0.84 6.93 3.64
CA LEU A 120 1.59 7.60 2.58
C LEU A 120 2.98 7.95 3.09
N ARG A 121 4.03 7.58 2.36
CA ARG A 121 5.42 7.95 2.72
C ARG A 121 5.66 9.43 2.47
N LYS A 122 5.26 10.26 3.41
CA LYS A 122 5.31 11.73 3.39
C LYS A 122 5.39 12.22 4.85
N PRO A 123 6.23 13.22 5.18
CA PRO A 123 6.29 13.77 6.52
C PRO A 123 5.22 14.86 6.73
N ALA A 124 4.90 15.13 7.99
CA ALA A 124 4.12 16.28 8.48
C ALA A 124 2.67 16.41 7.99
N ASN A 125 2.40 16.61 6.70
CA ASN A 125 1.05 16.73 6.14
C ASN A 125 1.00 16.55 4.62
N THR A 126 -0.22 16.46 4.06
CA THR A 126 -0.46 16.27 2.61
C THR A 126 0.10 17.38 1.71
N SER A 127 0.51 18.53 2.26
CA SER A 127 1.10 19.64 1.50
C SER A 127 2.62 19.78 1.68
N ASP A 128 3.27 18.87 2.43
CA ASP A 128 4.73 18.91 2.60
C ASP A 128 5.44 18.55 1.28
N PRO A 129 6.33 19.39 0.74
CA PRO A 129 6.96 19.16 -0.56
C PRO A 129 7.90 17.93 -0.60
N ARG A 130 8.19 17.30 0.54
CA ARG A 130 9.12 16.17 0.64
C ARG A 130 8.37 14.84 0.61
N GLY A 131 8.93 13.86 -0.09
CA GLY A 131 8.39 12.51 -0.12
C GLY A 131 7.32 12.33 -1.18
N SER A 132 6.38 11.42 -0.93
CA SER A 132 5.37 11.02 -1.91
C SER A 132 4.49 12.18 -2.33
N HIS A 133 4.16 12.19 -3.61
CA HIS A 133 3.22 13.11 -4.21
C HIS A 133 1.82 12.95 -3.61
N CYS A 134 1.15 14.07 -3.32
CA CYS A 134 -0.22 14.10 -2.81
C CYS A 134 -1.01 15.29 -3.38
N GLY A 135 -1.52 15.11 -4.59
CA GLY A 135 -2.32 16.10 -5.31
C GLY A 135 -3.83 15.91 -5.16
N ALA A 136 -4.57 16.79 -5.83
CA ALA A 136 -6.01 16.63 -6.01
C ALA A 136 -6.34 15.52 -7.02
N GLY A 137 -5.43 15.22 -7.95
CA GLY A 137 -5.60 14.18 -8.96
C GLY A 137 -4.92 12.85 -8.62
N ALA A 138 -3.78 12.82 -7.94
CA ALA A 138 -3.10 11.56 -7.62
C ALA A 138 -2.32 11.57 -6.29
N PRO A 139 -2.07 10.40 -5.67
CA PRO A 139 -2.76 9.14 -5.91
C PRO A 139 -4.25 9.25 -5.54
N ARG A 140 -5.14 8.80 -6.42
CA ARG A 140 -6.59 8.87 -6.19
C ARG A 140 -7.25 7.52 -6.20
N PHE A 141 -8.31 7.37 -5.42
CA PHE A 141 -9.25 6.28 -5.62
C PHE A 141 -10.20 6.62 -6.77
N ASN A 142 -10.24 5.74 -7.76
CA ASN A 142 -11.30 5.68 -8.77
C ASN A 142 -12.32 4.63 -8.31
N ILE A 143 -13.54 5.07 -8.02
CA ILE A 143 -14.60 4.29 -7.39
C ILE A 143 -15.78 4.19 -8.35
N THR A 144 -16.08 3.00 -8.84
CA THR A 144 -17.31 2.77 -9.63
C THR A 144 -18.29 1.98 -8.79
N THR A 145 -19.49 2.52 -8.60
CA THR A 145 -20.57 1.84 -7.86
C THR A 145 -21.80 1.61 -8.74
N THR A 146 -22.87 1.05 -8.16
CA THR A 146 -24.20 1.03 -8.78
C THR A 146 -24.81 2.41 -8.97
N ALA A 147 -24.37 3.43 -8.21
CA ALA A 147 -24.87 4.80 -8.29
C ALA A 147 -24.08 5.71 -9.24
N GLY A 148 -22.87 5.32 -9.66
CA GLY A 148 -22.06 6.09 -10.62
C GLY A 148 -20.56 5.96 -10.37
N PHE A 149 -19.81 6.85 -11.01
CA PHE A 149 -18.36 6.99 -10.81
C PHE A 149 -18.06 8.12 -9.83
N PHE A 150 -17.12 7.89 -8.94
CA PHE A 150 -16.59 8.85 -7.99
C PHE A 150 -15.07 8.85 -8.05
N PHE A 151 -14.46 10.01 -7.85
CA PHE A 151 -13.02 10.14 -7.66
C PHE A 151 -12.72 10.77 -6.30
N LEU A 152 -11.70 10.24 -5.62
CA LEU A 152 -11.23 10.70 -4.31
C LEU A 152 -9.72 10.90 -4.38
N GLY A 153 -9.27 12.14 -4.48
CA GLY A 153 -7.85 12.50 -4.55
C GLY A 153 -7.19 12.54 -3.17
N CYS A 154 -5.86 12.39 -3.14
CA CYS A 154 -5.05 12.41 -1.92
C CYS A 154 -5.26 13.67 -1.07
N ASN A 155 -5.51 14.82 -1.71
CA ASN A 155 -5.77 16.08 -1.02
C ASN A 155 -7.10 16.74 -1.44
N SER A 156 -8.02 15.98 -2.08
CA SER A 156 -9.30 16.52 -2.55
C SER A 156 -10.43 15.47 -2.58
N PRO A 157 -11.40 15.53 -1.64
CA PRO A 157 -11.41 16.37 -0.44
C PRO A 157 -10.25 16.06 0.51
N ALA A 158 -10.00 16.96 1.46
CA ALA A 158 -9.08 16.68 2.56
C ALA A 158 -9.49 15.38 3.30
N PRO A 159 -8.53 14.59 3.78
CA PRO A 159 -8.82 13.39 4.56
C PRO A 159 -9.64 13.73 5.81
N THR A 160 -10.56 12.84 6.17
CA THR A 160 -11.35 12.95 7.42
C THR A 160 -10.44 12.86 8.63
N THR A 161 -9.42 12.00 8.57
CA THR A 161 -8.37 11.92 9.58
C THR A 161 -7.00 11.89 8.91
N GLN A 162 -6.06 12.64 9.50
CA GLN A 162 -4.66 12.64 9.13
C GLN A 162 -3.86 12.50 10.42
N THR A 163 -3.11 11.41 10.53
CA THR A 163 -2.14 11.22 11.63
C THR A 163 -0.74 11.36 11.07
N ASP A 164 0.05 12.24 11.66
CA ASP A 164 1.43 12.48 11.29
C ASP A 164 2.38 11.50 11.97
N GLY A 165 3.39 11.10 11.21
CA GLY A 165 4.45 10.19 11.60
C GLY A 165 5.83 10.80 11.37
N ASN A 166 6.87 9.98 11.55
CA ASN A 166 8.25 10.45 11.36
C ASN A 166 8.61 10.56 9.87
N GLY A 167 8.05 9.68 9.04
CA GLY A 167 8.20 9.73 7.58
C GLY A 167 6.94 9.34 6.82
N TRP A 168 5.83 9.20 7.54
CA TRP A 168 4.56 8.69 7.03
C TRP A 168 3.38 9.54 7.48
N LEU A 169 2.31 9.49 6.71
CA LEU A 169 0.98 9.98 7.08
C LEU A 169 0.00 8.83 6.98
N ARG A 170 -0.87 8.69 7.98
CA ARG A 170 -2.04 7.83 7.87
C ARG A 170 -3.23 8.67 7.47
N LEU A 171 -3.74 8.42 6.26
CA LEU A 171 -4.86 9.15 5.67
C LEU A 171 -6.09 8.26 5.65
N ARG A 172 -7.21 8.76 6.18
CA ARG A 172 -8.52 8.10 6.08
C ARG A 172 -9.59 9.07 5.62
N TRP A 173 -10.50 8.59 4.79
CA TRP A 173 -11.71 9.30 4.36
C TRP A 173 -12.94 8.48 4.75
N GLY A 174 -13.92 9.13 5.38
CA GLY A 174 -15.06 8.44 5.97
C GLY A 174 -14.74 7.91 7.36
N GLY A 175 -15.31 6.75 7.71
CA GLY A 175 -15.24 6.21 9.07
C GLY A 175 -16.10 6.98 10.07
N ALA A 176 -16.38 6.42 11.24
CA ALA A 176 -17.12 7.13 12.28
C ALA A 176 -16.25 8.23 12.92
N PRO A 177 -16.75 9.48 13.10
CA PRO A 177 -18.13 9.94 12.90
C PRO A 177 -18.43 10.55 11.51
N GLY A 178 -17.48 10.50 10.58
CA GLY A 178 -17.62 11.03 9.22
C GLY A 178 -18.43 10.15 8.26
N THR A 179 -18.48 10.59 7.01
CA THR A 179 -19.03 9.81 5.89
C THR A 179 -18.05 9.84 4.74
N LEU A 180 -17.93 8.74 4.00
CA LEU A 180 -17.07 8.70 2.82
C LEU A 180 -17.65 9.61 1.73
N GLN A 181 -17.02 10.76 1.51
CA GLN A 181 -17.37 11.70 0.45
C GLN A 181 -16.31 11.69 -0.65
N ALA A 182 -16.76 11.78 -1.90
CA ALA A 182 -15.91 11.85 -3.08
C ALA A 182 -16.62 12.68 -4.16
N PHE A 183 -15.88 13.10 -5.18
CA PHE A 183 -16.44 13.86 -6.28
C PHE A 183 -17.10 12.92 -7.29
N LYS A 184 -18.43 12.97 -7.35
CA LYS A 184 -19.22 12.26 -8.35
C LYS A 184 -19.10 12.97 -9.70
N ASP A 185 -18.86 12.18 -10.75
CA ASP A 185 -18.75 12.66 -12.13
C ASP A 185 -17.79 13.86 -12.29
N GLY A 186 -16.70 13.89 -11.50
CA GLY A 186 -15.65 14.89 -11.61
C GLY A 186 -15.92 16.24 -10.95
N THR A 187 -17.13 16.50 -10.44
CA THR A 187 -17.56 17.89 -10.16
C THR A 187 -18.29 18.08 -8.84
N THR A 188 -19.04 17.08 -8.37
CA THR A 188 -19.93 17.25 -7.22
C THR A 188 -19.43 16.44 -6.03
N LEU A 189 -18.97 17.10 -4.98
CA LEU A 189 -18.63 16.42 -3.72
C LEU A 189 -19.91 15.92 -3.06
N THR A 190 -20.01 14.60 -2.88
CA THR A 190 -21.18 13.95 -2.28
C THR A 190 -20.77 12.66 -1.57
N VAL A 191 -21.66 12.13 -0.73
CA VAL A 191 -21.48 10.82 -0.11
C VAL A 191 -21.42 9.75 -1.20
N VAL A 192 -20.43 8.86 -1.11
CA VAL A 192 -20.31 7.68 -1.96
C VAL A 192 -21.44 6.72 -1.59
N THR A 193 -22.26 6.37 -2.56
CA THR A 193 -23.43 5.51 -2.38
C THR A 193 -23.44 4.38 -3.40
N GLY A 194 -24.26 3.36 -3.13
CA GLY A 194 -24.34 2.17 -3.96
C GLY A 194 -23.25 1.15 -3.67
N GLU A 195 -23.38 -0.01 -4.30
CA GLU A 195 -22.45 -1.13 -4.14
C GLU A 195 -21.28 -1.02 -5.12
N VAL A 196 -20.08 -1.35 -4.66
CA VAL A 196 -18.86 -1.30 -5.48
C VAL A 196 -18.95 -2.27 -6.67
N LYS A 197 -18.66 -1.75 -7.86
CA LYS A 197 -18.42 -2.52 -9.09
C LYS A 197 -16.93 -2.70 -9.35
N SER A 198 -16.14 -1.65 -9.15
CA SER A 198 -14.68 -1.65 -9.26
C SER A 198 -14.08 -0.57 -8.37
N LEU A 199 -12.88 -0.82 -7.86
CA LEU A 199 -12.10 0.12 -7.06
C LEU A 199 -10.64 0.04 -7.48
N SER A 200 -9.98 1.18 -7.62
CA SER A 200 -8.56 1.24 -7.97
C SER A 200 -7.92 2.49 -7.39
N ILE A 201 -6.63 2.43 -7.08
CA ILE A 201 -5.79 3.60 -6.83
C ILE A 201 -5.06 3.92 -8.13
N VAL A 202 -5.05 5.18 -8.56
CA VAL A 202 -4.43 5.63 -9.80
C VAL A 202 -3.43 6.75 -9.53
N PHE A 203 -2.28 6.66 -10.18
CA PHE A 203 -1.24 7.67 -10.20
C PHE A 203 -0.90 8.06 -11.65
N ASP A 204 -1.35 9.24 -12.06
CA ASP A 204 -1.19 9.77 -13.43
C ASP A 204 -0.71 11.22 -13.48
N GLU A 205 -0.26 11.78 -12.36
CA GLU A 205 0.37 13.11 -12.27
C GLU A 205 1.90 12.98 -12.36
N GLY A 206 2.50 13.83 -13.18
CA GLY A 206 3.92 13.81 -13.52
C GLY A 206 4.78 14.71 -12.62
N GLN A 207 6.00 14.99 -13.11
CA GLN A 207 6.97 15.88 -12.44
C GLN A 207 6.89 17.34 -12.92
N ASP A 208 5.90 17.66 -13.74
CA ASP A 208 5.66 18.98 -14.31
C ASP A 208 4.70 19.80 -13.46
N ALA A 209 4.61 21.11 -13.73
CA ALA A 209 3.78 22.03 -12.93
C ALA A 209 2.27 21.67 -12.93
N LEU A 210 1.81 20.87 -13.89
CA LEU A 210 0.44 20.33 -13.91
C LEU A 210 0.24 19.26 -12.83
N GLY A 211 1.30 18.54 -12.46
CA GLY A 211 1.34 17.56 -11.38
C GLY A 211 1.67 18.19 -10.02
N ALA A 212 1.31 19.45 -9.79
CA ALA A 212 1.46 20.11 -8.48
C ALA A 212 0.77 19.32 -7.34
N PRO A 213 1.20 19.43 -6.07
CA PRO A 213 2.12 20.43 -5.52
C PRO A 213 3.60 20.00 -5.46
N ASP A 214 3.89 18.71 -5.43
CA ASP A 214 5.23 18.21 -5.06
C ASP A 214 6.11 17.93 -6.28
N ASN A 215 5.50 17.78 -7.47
CA ASN A 215 6.18 17.49 -8.74
C ASN A 215 7.17 16.31 -8.65
N PHE A 216 6.94 15.37 -7.72
CA PHE A 216 7.86 14.29 -7.42
C PHE A 216 7.70 13.13 -8.43
N GLY A 217 6.50 12.95 -8.97
CA GLY A 217 6.19 11.93 -9.97
C GLY A 217 6.19 10.50 -9.42
N LEU A 218 6.04 10.33 -8.10
CA LEU A 218 5.77 9.03 -7.49
C LEU A 218 5.05 9.13 -6.14
N ALA A 219 4.44 8.03 -5.73
CA ALA A 219 3.95 7.82 -4.38
C ALA A 219 4.33 6.42 -3.89
N VAL A 220 4.67 6.32 -2.60
CA VAL A 220 4.79 5.04 -1.89
C VAL A 220 3.65 4.97 -0.89
N LEU A 221 2.81 3.95 -1.07
CA LEU A 221 1.63 3.67 -0.26
C LEU A 221 1.86 2.39 0.54
N ASP A 222 1.23 2.29 1.70
CA ASP A 222 1.15 1.05 2.46
C ASP A 222 -0.17 1.01 3.25
N ASN A 223 -0.51 -0.13 3.86
CA ASN A 223 -1.72 -0.33 4.67
C ASN A 223 -2.96 0.29 4.03
N ILE A 224 -3.21 -0.09 2.77
CA ILE A 224 -4.39 0.33 2.02
C ILE A 224 -5.60 -0.10 2.84
N ASP A 225 -6.52 0.83 3.07
CA ASP A 225 -7.71 0.64 3.89
C ASP A 225 -8.96 0.59 3.02
N VAL A 226 -9.77 -0.45 3.24
CA VAL A 226 -11.15 -0.51 2.78
C VAL A 226 -12.03 -0.92 3.95
N ASN A 227 -12.86 -0.01 4.43
CA ASN A 227 -13.77 -0.23 5.55
C ASN A 227 -13.08 -0.80 6.81
N GLY A 228 -11.83 -0.38 7.09
CA GLY A 228 -11.08 -0.82 8.25
C GLY A 228 -10.28 -2.12 8.07
N THR A 229 -10.41 -2.81 6.94
CA THR A 229 -9.50 -3.91 6.56
C THR A 229 -8.25 -3.29 5.92
N LEU A 230 -7.06 -3.72 6.37
CA LEU A 230 -5.77 -3.22 5.86
C LEU A 230 -5.09 -4.26 4.97
N VAL A 231 -4.47 -3.82 3.89
CA VAL A 231 -3.57 -4.61 3.04
C VAL A 231 -2.25 -3.87 2.85
N GLY A 232 -1.15 -4.51 3.22
CA GLY A 232 0.21 -3.96 3.17
C GLY A 232 1.18 -4.76 2.32
N SER A 233 0.71 -5.80 1.61
CA SER A 233 1.57 -6.68 0.82
C SER A 233 0.91 -7.19 -0.46
N HIS A 234 1.71 -7.81 -1.33
CA HIS A 234 1.21 -8.41 -2.57
C HIS A 234 0.48 -9.76 -2.36
N GLU A 235 0.64 -10.38 -1.20
CA GLU A 235 0.07 -11.68 -0.90
C GLU A 235 -1.16 -11.56 0.02
N ALA A 236 -2.33 -11.97 -0.46
CA ALA A 236 -3.35 -12.43 0.47
C ALA A 236 -2.96 -13.83 0.95
N GLU A 237 -2.19 -13.90 2.04
CA GLU A 237 -1.84 -15.11 2.79
C GLU A 237 -1.55 -16.37 1.95
N LYS A 238 -0.27 -16.61 1.67
CA LYS A 238 0.30 -17.96 1.70
C LYS A 238 1.75 -17.89 2.20
N ASP A 239 1.97 -18.16 3.49
CA ASP A 239 2.77 -19.31 3.88
C ASP A 239 2.88 -19.46 5.41
N ASN A 240 1.98 -20.27 5.96
CA ASN A 240 2.38 -21.23 7.00
C ASN A 240 2.92 -22.47 6.29
N ARG A 241 4.07 -22.39 5.59
CA ARG A 241 4.81 -23.57 5.09
C ARG A 241 6.32 -23.29 5.04
N ASP A 242 6.97 -23.79 6.08
CA ASP A 242 8.24 -24.50 6.02
C ASP A 242 9.45 -23.75 5.43
N ASP A 243 10.13 -23.00 6.30
CA ASP A 243 11.60 -22.89 6.26
C ASP A 243 12.20 -24.31 6.37
N ASN A 244 12.35 -24.98 5.23
CA ASN A 244 13.12 -26.22 5.15
C ASN A 244 13.73 -26.36 3.75
N ASP A 245 14.55 -25.38 3.37
CA ASP A 245 15.57 -25.59 2.34
C ASP A 245 16.64 -26.54 2.89
N ASN A 246 16.34 -27.84 2.83
CA ASN A 246 17.37 -28.87 2.87
C ASN A 246 18.03 -28.92 1.49
N ASP A 247 19.22 -28.33 1.43
CA ASP A 247 20.18 -28.52 0.35
C ASP A 247 20.61 -29.99 0.27
N ASP A 248 19.87 -30.81 -0.48
CA ASP A 248 20.26 -32.17 -0.85
C ASP A 248 20.05 -32.42 -2.35
N HIS A 249 21.03 -32.03 -3.16
CA HIS A 249 21.19 -32.59 -4.49
C HIS A 249 22.61 -33.15 -4.70
N HIS A 250 22.76 -34.40 -4.26
CA HIS A 250 23.82 -35.30 -4.69
C HIS A 250 23.35 -36.23 -5.81
N GLY A 251 24.08 -36.17 -6.93
CA GLY A 251 24.26 -37.26 -7.92
C GLY A 251 23.18 -37.36 -8.99
N HIS A 252 23.44 -37.76 -10.23
CA HIS A 252 24.66 -38.18 -10.93
C HIS A 252 24.20 -38.31 -12.38
N ASP A 253 24.93 -37.79 -13.37
CA ASP A 253 25.06 -38.51 -14.64
C ASP A 253 26.37 -38.15 -15.33
N LYS A 254 27.13 -39.19 -15.63
CA LYS A 254 28.49 -39.14 -16.19
C LYS A 254 28.47 -39.27 -17.71
N HIS A 255 29.58 -38.79 -18.28
CA HIS A 255 30.26 -39.22 -19.50
C HIS A 255 29.87 -38.53 -20.83
N LYS A 256 30.80 -37.70 -21.34
CA LYS A 256 31.91 -38.24 -22.14
C LYS A 256 33.12 -37.31 -22.16
N ASP A 257 34.21 -37.91 -21.74
CA ASP A 257 35.58 -37.44 -21.73
C ASP A 257 36.19 -37.61 -23.14
N LYS A 258 36.82 -36.56 -23.66
CA LYS A 258 37.98 -36.65 -24.55
C LYS A 258 38.88 -35.46 -24.24
N GLY A 259 39.91 -35.71 -23.42
CA GLY A 259 41.11 -34.89 -23.35
C GLY A 259 41.84 -34.83 -24.71
N HIS A 260 42.97 -34.16 -24.85
CA HIS A 260 43.84 -33.48 -23.89
C HIS A 260 44.84 -32.68 -24.78
N ASP A 261 45.50 -31.66 -24.21
CA ASP A 261 46.84 -31.14 -24.55
C ASP A 261 46.95 -29.69 -25.05
N ASN A 262 47.17 -28.83 -24.04
CA ASN A 262 48.35 -27.97 -23.82
C ASN A 262 48.96 -27.09 -24.93
N VAL A 263 48.90 -25.78 -24.62
CA VAL A 263 50.00 -24.79 -24.58
C VAL A 263 50.74 -24.46 -25.88
N LYS A 264 50.68 -23.18 -26.26
CA LYS A 264 51.85 -22.31 -26.48
C LYS A 264 51.43 -20.84 -26.43
N GLU A 265 51.93 -20.14 -25.41
CA GLU A 265 52.14 -18.71 -25.42
C GLU A 265 53.28 -18.41 -26.41
N ASP A 266 53.07 -17.47 -27.33
CA ASP A 266 54.15 -16.80 -28.04
C ASP A 266 54.00 -15.29 -27.77
N GLN A 267 54.91 -14.76 -26.96
CA GLN A 267 55.32 -13.35 -27.01
C GLN A 267 56.40 -13.22 -28.08
N ASP A 268 56.39 -12.12 -28.83
CA ASP A 268 57.53 -11.41 -29.47
C ASP A 268 56.89 -10.16 -30.15
N ASP A 269 56.97 -8.95 -29.61
CA ASP A 269 58.08 -7.95 -29.61
C ASP A 269 58.52 -7.45 -31.00
N GLN A 270 58.93 -6.16 -31.04
CA GLN A 270 59.43 -5.31 -32.15
C GLN A 270 58.31 -4.56 -32.93
N GLY A 271 58.28 -3.24 -33.15
CA GLY A 271 59.18 -2.06 -33.05
C GLY A 271 58.43 -0.94 -33.83
N HIS A 272 58.40 0.34 -33.47
CA HIS A 272 59.46 1.34 -33.31
C HIS A 272 58.97 2.50 -32.44
#